data_AF-A0A926Z642-F1
#
_entry.id   AF-A0A926Z642-F1
#
_cell.length_a   1.000
_cell.length_b   1.000
_cell.length_c   1.000
_cell.angle_alpha   90.00
_cell.angle_beta   90.00
_cell.angle_gamma   90.00
#
_symmetry.space_group_name_H-M   'P 1'
#
loop_
_entity.id
_entity.type
_entity.pdbx_description
1 polymer ?
#
loop_
_entity_poly.entity_id
_entity_poly.type
_entity_poly.pdbx_seq_one_letter_code
_entity_poly.pdbx_strand_id
1 'polypeptide(L)'
;MYQNQGNRPIYEPLPPQEALPTMYDLPSENPEEPGLPDEFHLLQPELLRITFRPPTYPDDNFFTASDLNLYYDPRHPQWYKRPDWFAVLGVPRFYDDSGLRLSFVTWQEGNAPFIVVELISPGTENEDLGNNLREINKPPNKWTVYEQMLRIPYYFVYNRYTNQFQCFGLVMNRYQPLPIEGLGVWLEEAGLGLGLWQGEYQGINRLWLRWYDQNHEWLPTPEELQKQRADTAESELARLKQLLLDRGLEIS
;
A
#
# COMPACT_ATOMS: atom_id res chain seq x y z
N MET A 1 -1.68 58.73 -35.97
CA MET A 1 -2.23 58.11 -34.74
C MET A 1 -3.38 57.24 -35.20
N TYR A 2 -3.40 55.92 -35.04
CA TYR A 2 -3.25 55.17 -33.79
C TYR A 2 -2.54 53.83 -34.02
N GLN A 3 -1.71 53.45 -33.05
CA GLN A 3 -1.17 52.11 -32.86
C GLN A 3 -2.31 51.14 -32.53
N ASN A 4 -2.22 49.90 -33.01
CA ASN A 4 -2.72 48.75 -32.25
C ASN A 4 -1.82 47.55 -32.56
N GLN A 5 -0.77 47.39 -31.77
CA GLN A 5 0.00 46.15 -31.69
C GLN A 5 -0.88 45.15 -30.95
N GLY A 6 -1.42 44.18 -31.70
CA GLY A 6 -2.12 43.04 -31.12
C GLY A 6 -1.14 42.20 -30.31
N ASN A 7 -1.29 42.25 -28.99
CA ASN A 7 -0.62 41.37 -28.06
C ASN A 7 -1.14 39.95 -28.31
N ARG A 8 -0.41 39.14 -29.09
CA ARG A 8 -0.64 37.69 -29.13
C ARG A 8 -0.12 37.12 -27.82
N PRO A 9 -0.90 36.37 -27.04
CA PRO A 9 -0.34 35.64 -25.91
C PRO A 9 0.75 34.72 -26.44
N ILE A 10 1.97 34.94 -26.00
CA ILE A 10 3.09 34.02 -26.21
C ILE A 10 2.72 32.80 -25.38
N TYR A 11 2.24 31.75 -26.03
CA TYR A 11 2.16 30.44 -25.40
C TYR A 11 3.62 29.99 -25.26
N GLU A 12 4.20 30.18 -24.08
CA GLU A 12 5.44 29.49 -23.76
C GLU A 12 5.14 27.99 -23.87
N PRO A 13 5.87 27.26 -24.74
CA PRO A 13 5.72 25.81 -24.77
C PRO A 13 6.06 25.27 -23.39
N LEU A 14 5.22 24.35 -22.90
CA LEU A 14 5.49 23.67 -21.64
C LEU A 14 6.91 23.09 -21.69
N PRO A 15 7.63 23.06 -20.55
CA PRO A 15 8.93 22.40 -20.45
C PRO A 15 8.87 21.02 -21.12
N PRO A 16 9.94 20.57 -21.81
CA PRO A 16 9.91 19.27 -22.50
C PRO A 16 9.47 18.11 -21.60
N GLN A 17 9.78 18.18 -20.29
CA GLN A 17 9.36 17.20 -19.28
C GLN A 17 7.84 17.17 -19.04
N GLU A 18 7.14 18.28 -19.24
CA GLU A 18 5.68 18.38 -19.15
C GLU A 18 4.98 18.07 -20.49
N ALA A 19 5.75 17.95 -21.57
CA ALA A 19 5.25 17.67 -22.92
C ALA A 19 5.56 16.23 -23.41
N LEU A 20 6.37 15.47 -22.67
CA LEU A 20 6.70 14.08 -22.97
C LEU A 20 5.68 13.13 -22.32
N PRO A 21 5.38 11.99 -22.97
CA PRO A 21 4.39 11.05 -22.46
C PRO A 21 4.87 10.37 -21.17
N THR A 22 3.90 10.07 -20.33
CA THR A 22 3.99 9.25 -19.12
C THR A 22 3.36 7.87 -19.38
N MET A 23 3.43 6.99 -18.37
CA MET A 23 2.71 5.70 -18.38
C MET A 23 1.19 5.84 -18.53
N TYR A 24 0.63 7.03 -18.30
CA TYR A 24 -0.80 7.30 -18.41
C TYR A 24 -1.25 7.77 -19.79
N ASP A 25 -0.30 8.13 -20.68
CA ASP A 25 -0.60 8.71 -21.98
C ASP A 25 -0.69 7.66 -23.10
N LEU A 26 -0.18 6.45 -22.86
CA LEU A 26 -0.12 5.37 -23.85
C LEU A 26 -0.75 4.09 -23.29
N PRO A 27 -1.40 3.26 -24.14
CA PRO A 27 -1.90 1.97 -23.70
C PRO A 27 -0.74 1.02 -23.38
N SER A 28 -1.00 0.08 -22.47
CA SER A 28 -0.14 -1.09 -22.26
C SER A 28 0.01 -1.92 -23.54
N GLU A 29 1.05 -2.77 -23.58
CA GLU A 29 1.24 -3.77 -24.65
C GLU A 29 0.02 -4.68 -24.83
N ASN A 30 -0.74 -4.92 -23.75
CA ASN A 30 -2.09 -5.43 -23.82
C ASN A 30 -3.09 -4.28 -23.60
N PRO A 31 -3.85 -3.85 -24.62
CA PRO A 31 -4.80 -2.74 -24.50
C PRO A 31 -5.90 -2.95 -23.47
N GLU A 32 -6.15 -4.20 -23.06
CA GLU A 32 -7.12 -4.56 -22.02
C GLU A 32 -6.56 -4.48 -20.60
N GLU A 33 -5.25 -4.29 -20.43
CA GLU A 33 -4.60 -4.18 -19.12
C GLU A 33 -3.99 -2.80 -18.89
N PRO A 34 -4.25 -2.12 -17.76
CA PRO A 34 -3.60 -0.86 -17.45
C PRO A 34 -2.09 -1.00 -17.13
N GLY A 35 -1.59 -2.20 -16.85
CA GLY A 35 -0.21 -2.43 -16.40
C GLY A 35 0.08 -1.86 -15.01
N LEU A 36 1.34 -1.98 -14.56
CA LEU A 36 1.82 -1.29 -13.37
C LEU A 36 1.93 0.21 -13.66
N PRO A 37 1.25 1.11 -12.93
CA PRO A 37 1.13 2.49 -13.37
C PRO A 37 2.43 3.29 -13.32
N ASP A 38 3.26 3.13 -12.27
CA ASP A 38 4.55 3.83 -12.09
C ASP A 38 5.32 3.36 -10.83
N GLU A 39 6.47 3.99 -10.57
CA GLU A 39 7.33 3.70 -9.41
C GLU A 39 6.62 3.80 -8.05
N PHE A 40 5.61 4.66 -7.88
CA PHE A 40 4.90 4.72 -6.60
C PHE A 40 4.08 3.45 -6.34
N HIS A 41 3.52 2.83 -7.39
CA HIS A 41 2.82 1.55 -7.28
C HIS A 41 3.77 0.37 -7.06
N LEU A 42 5.08 0.58 -7.22
CA LEU A 42 6.09 -0.37 -6.72
C LEU A 42 6.43 -0.10 -5.25
N LEU A 43 6.75 1.16 -4.90
CA LEU A 43 7.32 1.53 -3.61
C LEU A 43 6.29 1.48 -2.46
N GLN A 44 5.07 1.97 -2.70
CA GLN A 44 4.06 2.06 -1.64
C GLN A 44 3.59 0.66 -1.17
N PRO A 45 3.27 -0.31 -2.06
CA PRO A 45 2.95 -1.66 -1.64
C PRO A 45 4.14 -2.39 -0.99
N GLU A 46 5.37 -2.12 -1.44
CA GLU A 46 6.57 -2.68 -0.80
C GLU A 46 6.74 -2.17 0.64
N LEU A 47 6.53 -0.86 0.87
CA LEU A 47 6.57 -0.29 2.22
C LEU A 47 5.51 -0.93 3.12
N LEU A 48 4.28 -1.13 2.61
CA LEU A 48 3.24 -1.87 3.31
C LEU A 48 3.70 -3.29 3.65
N ARG A 49 4.27 -4.01 2.68
CA ARG A 49 4.76 -5.39 2.85
C ARG A 49 5.85 -5.50 3.92
N ILE A 50 6.88 -4.64 3.88
CA ILE A 50 8.03 -4.76 4.79
C ILE A 50 7.73 -4.27 6.21
N THR A 51 6.71 -3.44 6.38
CA THR A 51 6.26 -2.94 7.69
C THR A 51 5.05 -3.68 8.25
N PHE A 52 4.36 -4.53 7.48
CA PHE A 52 3.27 -5.37 7.98
C PHE A 52 3.79 -6.52 8.84
N ARG A 53 3.73 -6.35 10.17
CA ARG A 53 4.18 -7.33 11.16
C ARG A 53 3.14 -7.49 12.26
N PRO A 54 2.00 -8.16 11.98
CA PRO A 54 0.90 -8.25 12.92
C PRO A 54 1.32 -9.05 14.17
N PRO A 55 1.43 -8.44 15.37
CA PRO A 55 1.89 -9.14 16.57
C PRO A 55 0.95 -10.24 17.06
N THR A 56 -0.29 -10.26 16.57
CA THR A 56 -1.30 -11.28 16.89
C THR A 56 -1.12 -12.58 16.09
N TYR A 57 -0.27 -12.59 15.06
CA TYR A 57 -0.03 -13.74 14.19
C TYR A 57 1.48 -14.10 14.15
N PRO A 58 1.84 -15.39 14.15
CA PRO A 58 3.18 -15.82 13.81
C PRO A 58 3.64 -15.34 12.41
N ASP A 59 4.94 -15.12 12.23
CA ASP A 59 5.55 -14.62 10.98
C ASP A 59 5.27 -15.48 9.73
N ASP A 60 4.89 -16.74 9.92
CA ASP A 60 4.56 -17.70 8.87
C ASP A 60 3.05 -17.93 8.70
N ASN A 61 2.21 -17.24 9.49
CA ASN A 61 0.76 -17.43 9.54
C ASN A 61 -0.04 -16.22 9.04
N PHE A 62 0.53 -15.49 8.07
CA PHE A 62 -0.17 -14.52 7.25
C PHE A 62 0.45 -14.45 5.86
N PHE A 63 -0.28 -13.87 4.93
CA PHE A 63 0.17 -13.63 3.57
C PHE A 63 -0.14 -12.19 3.15
N THR A 64 0.78 -11.57 2.41
CA THR A 64 0.58 -10.27 1.78
C THR A 64 0.96 -10.36 0.31
N ALA A 65 0.24 -9.67 -0.56
CA ALA A 65 0.60 -9.57 -1.96
C ALA A 65 0.23 -8.22 -2.55
N SER A 66 0.90 -7.90 -3.64
CA SER A 66 0.68 -6.72 -4.47
C SER A 66 0.52 -7.19 -5.90
N ASP A 67 -0.44 -6.65 -6.64
CA ASP A 67 -0.72 -6.98 -8.04
C ASP A 67 -0.89 -8.48 -8.34
N LEU A 68 -1.26 -9.27 -7.34
CA LEU A 68 -1.52 -10.70 -7.47
C LEU A 68 -2.99 -10.93 -7.78
N ASN A 69 -3.27 -11.77 -8.79
CA ASN A 69 -4.65 -12.11 -9.14
C ASN A 69 -5.37 -12.80 -7.97
N LEU A 70 -6.47 -12.17 -7.54
CA LEU A 70 -7.37 -12.61 -6.48
C LEU A 70 -8.67 -13.15 -7.10
N TYR A 71 -8.84 -14.47 -7.06
CA TYR A 71 -10.02 -15.15 -7.59
C TYR A 71 -11.07 -15.38 -6.50
N TYR A 72 -12.32 -15.05 -6.80
CA TYR A 72 -13.38 -14.90 -5.79
C TYR A 72 -14.69 -15.63 -6.11
N ASP A 73 -14.82 -16.24 -7.30
CA ASP A 73 -16.05 -16.97 -7.68
C ASP A 73 -15.73 -18.31 -8.36
N PRO A 74 -15.99 -19.46 -7.71
CA PRO A 74 -15.73 -20.78 -8.31
C PRO A 74 -16.63 -21.09 -9.52
N ARG A 75 -17.75 -20.36 -9.70
CA ARG A 75 -18.64 -20.50 -10.86
C ARG A 75 -18.14 -19.69 -12.06
N HIS A 76 -17.29 -18.70 -11.81
CA HIS A 76 -16.67 -17.86 -12.83
C HIS A 76 -15.15 -17.81 -12.59
N PRO A 77 -14.42 -18.92 -12.80
CA PRO A 77 -13.00 -19.03 -12.41
C PRO A 77 -12.06 -18.09 -13.17
N GLN A 78 -12.53 -17.43 -14.23
CA GLN A 78 -11.79 -16.40 -14.96
C GLN A 78 -12.06 -14.98 -14.44
N TRP A 79 -12.91 -14.82 -13.43
CA TRP A 79 -13.16 -13.55 -12.79
C TRP A 79 -12.18 -13.35 -11.63
N TYR A 80 -11.39 -12.30 -11.74
CA TYR A 80 -10.40 -11.93 -10.74
C TYR A 80 -10.43 -10.42 -10.49
N LYS A 81 -9.83 -10.03 -9.37
CA LYS A 81 -9.36 -8.66 -9.11
C LYS A 81 -7.86 -8.69 -8.89
N ARG A 82 -7.22 -7.54 -9.07
CA ARG A 82 -5.78 -7.37 -8.91
C ARG A 82 -5.58 -6.13 -8.03
N PRO A 83 -5.72 -6.29 -6.70
CA PRO A 83 -5.56 -5.16 -5.79
C PRO A 83 -4.10 -4.70 -5.75
N ASP A 84 -3.86 -3.40 -5.58
CA ASP A 84 -2.50 -2.87 -5.44
C ASP A 84 -1.77 -3.48 -4.23
N TRP A 85 -2.50 -3.72 -3.13
CA TRP A 85 -1.99 -4.47 -1.99
C TRP A 85 -3.12 -5.13 -1.20
N PHE A 86 -2.89 -6.34 -0.67
CA PHE A 86 -3.80 -6.97 0.28
C PHE A 86 -3.07 -7.87 1.27
N ALA A 87 -3.70 -8.12 2.42
CA ALA A 87 -3.25 -9.10 3.40
C ALA A 87 -4.35 -10.10 3.76
N VAL A 88 -3.93 -11.34 4.02
CA VAL A 88 -4.77 -12.43 4.50
C VAL A 88 -4.14 -12.93 5.79
N LEU A 89 -4.94 -12.97 6.86
CA LEU A 89 -4.53 -13.45 8.18
C LEU A 89 -4.89 -14.92 8.34
N GLY A 90 -4.10 -15.67 9.11
CA GLY A 90 -4.36 -17.07 9.44
C GLY A 90 -4.15 -18.04 8.29
N VAL A 91 -3.29 -17.69 7.32
CA VAL A 91 -2.90 -18.56 6.21
C VAL A 91 -1.37 -18.71 6.17
N PRO A 92 -0.85 -19.87 5.74
CA PRO A 92 0.60 -20.04 5.59
C PRO A 92 1.20 -19.04 4.61
N ARG A 93 2.36 -18.49 4.95
CA ARG A 93 3.12 -17.60 4.06
C ARG A 93 3.47 -18.26 2.73
N PHE A 94 3.83 -19.53 2.75
CA PHE A 94 4.15 -20.32 1.55
C PHE A 94 2.98 -21.22 1.14
N TYR A 95 2.85 -21.42 -0.16
CA TYR A 95 1.88 -22.36 -0.74
C TYR A 95 2.51 -23.75 -0.80
N ASP A 96 1.78 -24.81 -0.46
CA ASP A 96 2.31 -26.19 -0.38
C ASP A 96 3.67 -26.29 0.35
N ASP A 97 3.74 -25.70 1.55
CA ASP A 97 4.87 -25.69 2.50
C ASP A 97 6.20 -25.05 2.01
N SER A 98 6.32 -24.68 0.72
CA SER A 98 7.58 -24.12 0.19
C SER A 98 7.45 -23.25 -1.07
N GLY A 99 6.30 -23.26 -1.74
CA GLY A 99 6.05 -22.54 -2.99
C GLY A 99 5.65 -21.07 -2.80
N LEU A 100 5.93 -20.26 -3.82
CA LEU A 100 5.36 -18.93 -3.96
C LEU A 100 3.99 -19.01 -4.64
N ARG A 101 3.07 -18.12 -4.25
CA ARG A 101 1.74 -18.04 -4.87
C ARG A 101 1.82 -17.38 -6.25
N LEU A 102 1.24 -18.02 -7.25
CA LEU A 102 1.01 -17.44 -8.58
C LEU A 102 -0.30 -16.64 -8.66
N SER A 103 -1.21 -16.94 -7.74
CA SER A 103 -2.49 -16.26 -7.55
C SER A 103 -3.02 -16.58 -6.16
N PHE A 104 -4.05 -15.87 -5.73
CA PHE A 104 -4.78 -16.19 -4.51
C PHE A 104 -6.19 -16.66 -4.87
N VAL A 105 -6.46 -17.95 -4.72
CA VAL A 105 -7.74 -18.57 -5.07
C VAL A 105 -8.53 -18.84 -3.80
N THR A 106 -9.49 -17.97 -3.49
CA THR A 106 -10.16 -17.93 -2.17
C THR A 106 -10.86 -19.23 -1.78
N TRP A 107 -11.42 -19.98 -2.74
CA TRP A 107 -12.07 -21.26 -2.46
C TRP A 107 -11.08 -22.43 -2.31
N GLN A 108 -9.83 -22.27 -2.71
CA GLN A 108 -8.75 -23.24 -2.45
C GLN A 108 -8.06 -22.93 -1.12
N GLU A 109 -7.82 -21.64 -0.86
CA GLU A 109 -7.15 -21.17 0.36
C GLU A 109 -8.06 -21.21 1.59
N GLY A 110 -9.38 -21.11 1.41
CA GLY A 110 -10.37 -21.15 2.49
C GLY A 110 -10.56 -19.83 3.24
N ASN A 111 -9.72 -18.83 2.97
CA ASN A 111 -9.75 -17.52 3.61
C ASN A 111 -9.95 -16.41 2.56
N ALA A 112 -10.64 -15.34 2.95
CA ALA A 112 -10.68 -14.10 2.18
C ALA A 112 -9.62 -13.11 2.72
N PRO A 113 -9.21 -12.10 1.93
CA PRO A 113 -8.38 -11.04 2.46
C PRO A 113 -9.02 -10.37 3.69
N PHE A 114 -8.16 -10.01 4.64
CA PHE A 114 -8.50 -9.22 5.82
C PHE A 114 -8.60 -7.72 5.47
N ILE A 115 -7.68 -7.25 4.63
CA ILE A 115 -7.62 -5.87 4.17
C ILE A 115 -7.20 -5.82 2.70
N VAL A 116 -7.77 -4.86 1.96
CA VAL A 116 -7.30 -4.43 0.65
C VAL A 116 -6.97 -2.93 0.70
N VAL A 117 -5.87 -2.55 0.06
CA VAL A 117 -5.47 -1.17 -0.19
C VAL A 117 -5.39 -0.95 -1.70
N GLU A 118 -6.07 0.08 -2.19
CA GLU A 118 -5.98 0.54 -3.59
C GLU A 118 -5.34 1.94 -3.63
N LEU A 119 -4.52 2.17 -4.64
CA LEU A 119 -3.72 3.36 -4.85
C LEU A 119 -4.27 4.09 -6.07
N ILE A 120 -4.80 5.29 -5.85
CA ILE A 120 -5.40 6.05 -6.95
C ILE A 120 -4.31 6.51 -7.92
N SER A 121 -4.53 6.15 -9.18
CA SER A 121 -3.85 6.72 -10.34
C SER A 121 -4.85 7.53 -11.21
N PRO A 122 -4.39 8.44 -12.08
CA PRO A 122 -5.28 9.25 -12.91
C PRO A 122 -6.32 8.39 -13.66
N GLY A 123 -7.61 8.63 -13.43
CA GLY A 123 -8.71 7.94 -14.11
C GLY A 123 -9.25 6.68 -13.41
N THR A 124 -8.68 6.26 -12.28
CA THR A 124 -9.14 5.08 -11.52
C THR A 124 -10.14 5.42 -10.41
N GLU A 125 -10.33 6.70 -10.07
CA GLU A 125 -11.14 7.13 -8.92
C GLU A 125 -12.56 6.55 -8.93
N ASN A 126 -13.21 6.52 -10.10
CA ASN A 126 -14.60 6.06 -10.20
C ASN A 126 -14.74 4.54 -9.96
N GLU A 127 -13.73 3.74 -10.31
CA GLU A 127 -13.75 2.30 -10.05
C GLU A 127 -13.44 2.00 -8.59
N ASP A 128 -12.39 2.60 -8.05
CA ASP A 128 -11.92 2.32 -6.68
C ASP A 128 -12.89 2.84 -5.63
N LEU A 129 -13.64 3.91 -5.91
CA LEU A 129 -14.68 4.44 -5.02
C LEU A 129 -16.07 3.82 -5.30
N GLY A 130 -16.17 2.82 -6.18
CA GLY A 130 -17.42 2.09 -6.42
C GLY A 130 -18.50 2.91 -7.15
N ASN A 131 -18.13 4.01 -7.81
CA ASN A 131 -19.06 4.91 -8.49
C ASN A 131 -19.48 4.40 -9.89
N ASN A 132 -18.90 3.29 -10.36
CA ASN A 132 -19.25 2.69 -11.65
C ASN A 132 -20.48 1.78 -11.55
N LEU A 133 -21.46 2.03 -12.42
CA LEU A 133 -22.62 1.15 -12.59
C LEU A 133 -22.19 -0.22 -13.16
N ARG A 134 -22.78 -1.29 -12.64
CA ARG A 134 -22.53 -2.65 -13.12
C ARG A 134 -23.16 -2.85 -14.49
N GLU A 135 -22.36 -3.30 -15.45
CA GLU A 135 -22.86 -3.85 -16.72
C GLU A 135 -23.25 -5.32 -16.58
N ILE A 136 -24.34 -5.72 -17.23
CA ILE A 136 -24.79 -7.11 -17.28
C ILE A 136 -23.82 -7.89 -18.19
N ASN A 137 -23.29 -9.01 -17.70
CA ASN A 137 -22.26 -9.88 -18.33
C ASN A 137 -20.79 -9.43 -18.23
N LYS A 138 -20.47 -8.42 -17.41
CA LYS A 138 -19.08 -8.12 -17.01
C LYS A 138 -18.80 -8.58 -15.56
N PRO A 139 -17.54 -8.87 -15.19
CA PRO A 139 -17.17 -9.08 -13.80
C PRO A 139 -17.64 -7.89 -12.94
N PRO A 140 -18.11 -8.11 -11.69
CA PRO A 140 -18.48 -7.02 -10.79
C PRO A 140 -17.31 -6.04 -10.55
N ASN A 141 -17.62 -4.79 -10.20
CA ASN A 141 -16.59 -3.80 -9.84
C ASN A 141 -15.88 -4.17 -8.52
N LYS A 142 -14.71 -3.57 -8.25
CA LYS A 142 -13.90 -3.82 -7.05
C LYS A 142 -14.73 -3.74 -5.76
N TRP A 143 -15.47 -2.64 -5.58
CA TRP A 143 -16.32 -2.42 -4.40
C TRP A 143 -17.31 -3.57 -4.15
N THR A 144 -18.02 -4.02 -5.19
CA THR A 144 -19.00 -5.12 -5.08
C THR A 144 -18.32 -6.43 -4.71
N VAL A 145 -17.17 -6.72 -5.32
CA VAL A 145 -16.40 -7.94 -5.00
C VAL A 145 -15.93 -7.91 -3.55
N TYR A 146 -15.30 -6.82 -3.11
CA TYR A 146 -14.73 -6.69 -1.78
C TYR A 146 -15.82 -6.67 -0.69
N GLU A 147 -16.88 -5.88 -0.87
CA GLU A 147 -17.96 -5.74 0.11
C GLU A 147 -18.88 -6.97 0.17
N GLN A 148 -19.39 -7.40 -0.98
CA GLN A 148 -20.56 -8.30 -1.03
C GLN A 148 -20.18 -9.76 -1.27
N MET A 149 -19.09 -10.02 -1.99
CA MET A 149 -18.67 -11.39 -2.34
C MET A 149 -17.63 -11.90 -1.35
N LEU A 150 -16.53 -11.15 -1.19
CA LEU A 150 -15.42 -11.52 -0.32
C LEU A 150 -15.62 -11.09 1.13
N ARG A 151 -16.46 -10.07 1.37
CA ARG A 151 -16.73 -9.51 2.71
C ARG A 151 -15.44 -9.13 3.44
N ILE A 152 -14.52 -8.49 2.72
CA ILE A 152 -13.22 -8.07 3.24
C ILE A 152 -13.46 -7.04 4.37
N PRO A 153 -12.98 -7.28 5.60
CA PRO A 153 -13.25 -6.41 6.74
C PRO A 153 -12.86 -4.93 6.53
N TYR A 154 -11.72 -4.69 5.88
CA TYR A 154 -11.18 -3.34 5.68
C TYR A 154 -10.85 -3.07 4.21
N TYR A 155 -11.32 -1.95 3.68
CA TYR A 155 -11.05 -1.51 2.32
C TYR A 155 -10.58 -0.07 2.32
N PHE A 156 -9.31 0.16 1.98
CA PHE A 156 -8.67 1.47 2.08
C PHE A 156 -8.24 1.96 0.71
N VAL A 157 -8.37 3.27 0.49
CA VAL A 157 -8.03 3.92 -0.77
C VAL A 157 -7.13 5.11 -0.47
N TYR A 158 -6.00 5.23 -1.18
CA TYR A 158 -5.07 6.34 -1.00
C TYR A 158 -4.77 7.05 -2.31
N ASN A 159 -5.07 8.36 -2.33
CA ASN A 159 -4.72 9.25 -3.43
C ASN A 159 -3.43 10.00 -3.08
N ARG A 160 -2.34 9.62 -3.73
CA ARG A 160 -1.02 10.19 -3.51
C ARG A 160 -0.84 11.63 -4.02
N TYR A 161 -1.76 12.12 -4.87
CA TYR A 161 -1.72 13.47 -5.45
C TYR A 161 -2.44 14.48 -4.55
N THR A 162 -3.55 14.07 -3.95
CA THR A 162 -4.33 14.90 -3.01
C THR A 162 -4.01 14.59 -1.54
N ASN A 163 -3.23 13.54 -1.29
CA ASN A 163 -2.97 12.93 0.02
C ASN A 163 -4.26 12.51 0.76
N GLN A 164 -5.35 12.28 0.03
CA GLN A 164 -6.59 11.78 0.61
C GLN A 164 -6.46 10.29 0.93
N PHE A 165 -6.62 9.96 2.20
CA PHE A 165 -6.69 8.60 2.70
C PHE A 165 -8.13 8.32 3.15
N GLN A 166 -8.78 7.37 2.49
CA GLN A 166 -10.16 6.98 2.78
C GLN A 166 -10.16 5.54 3.29
N CYS A 167 -10.77 5.35 4.46
CA CYS A 167 -10.82 4.06 5.12
C CYS A 167 -12.27 3.60 5.23
N PHE A 168 -12.55 2.36 4.84
CA PHE A 168 -13.88 1.75 4.96
C PHE A 168 -13.80 0.47 5.77
N GLY A 169 -14.78 0.27 6.66
CA GLY A 169 -14.95 -0.94 7.46
C GLY A 169 -16.27 -1.61 7.16
N LEU A 170 -16.27 -2.95 7.10
CA LEU A 170 -17.48 -3.72 6.81
C LEU A 170 -18.37 -3.84 8.07
N VAL A 171 -19.49 -3.12 8.09
CA VAL A 171 -20.46 -3.11 9.19
C VAL A 171 -21.82 -3.55 8.68
N MET A 172 -22.40 -4.61 9.26
CA MET A 172 -23.69 -5.18 8.85
C MET A 172 -23.81 -5.41 7.33
N ASN A 173 -22.74 -5.91 6.71
CA ASN A 173 -22.62 -6.23 5.27
C ASN A 173 -22.54 -5.02 4.33
N ARG A 174 -22.22 -3.82 4.84
CA ARG A 174 -21.94 -2.65 4.02
C ARG A 174 -20.67 -1.97 4.48
N TYR A 175 -19.90 -1.45 3.54
CA TYR A 175 -18.79 -0.57 3.88
C TYR A 175 -19.31 0.74 4.43
N GLN A 176 -18.75 1.15 5.57
CA GLN A 176 -18.98 2.44 6.19
C GLN A 176 -17.63 3.16 6.33
N PRO A 177 -17.59 4.49 6.13
CA PRO A 177 -16.38 5.26 6.39
C PRO A 177 -15.91 5.06 7.84
N LEU A 178 -14.64 4.76 8.03
CA LEU A 178 -13.99 4.75 9.33
C LEU A 178 -13.36 6.11 9.60
N PRO A 179 -13.53 6.67 10.80
CA PRO A 179 -12.82 7.87 11.18
C PRO A 179 -11.31 7.59 11.25
N ILE A 180 -10.52 8.54 10.78
CA ILE A 180 -9.07 8.53 10.93
C ILE A 180 -8.75 9.35 12.18
N GLU A 181 -8.19 8.71 13.20
CA GLU A 181 -7.89 9.32 14.49
C GLU A 181 -6.38 9.22 14.78
N GLY A 182 -5.77 10.30 15.25
CA GLY A 182 -4.34 10.33 15.51
C GLY A 182 -3.51 10.02 14.26
N LEU A 183 -2.78 8.90 14.28
CA LEU A 183 -1.92 8.49 13.17
C LEU A 183 -2.69 7.85 12.00
N GLY A 184 -3.87 7.27 12.24
CA GLY A 184 -4.52 6.42 11.24
C GLY A 184 -5.76 5.69 11.73
N VAL A 185 -5.97 4.48 11.21
CA VAL A 185 -7.05 3.58 11.64
C VAL A 185 -6.44 2.35 12.29
N TRP A 186 -6.89 2.04 13.50
CA TRP A 186 -6.48 0.85 14.26
C TRP A 186 -7.27 -0.38 13.85
N LEU A 187 -6.58 -1.50 13.60
CA LEU A 187 -7.15 -2.76 13.15
C LEU A 187 -6.93 -3.85 14.22
N GLU A 188 -7.92 -4.03 15.08
CA GLU A 188 -7.83 -4.87 16.28
C GLU A 188 -7.36 -6.31 16.00
N GLU A 189 -7.87 -6.93 14.93
CA GLU A 189 -7.53 -8.31 14.59
C GLU A 189 -6.04 -8.50 14.27
N ALA A 190 -5.42 -7.51 13.63
CA ALA A 190 -4.00 -7.53 13.29
C ALA A 190 -3.12 -7.00 14.43
N GLY A 191 -3.68 -6.29 15.42
CA GLY A 191 -2.90 -5.56 16.43
C GLY A 191 -2.00 -4.49 15.80
N LEU A 192 -2.46 -3.88 14.71
CA LEU A 192 -1.74 -2.87 13.93
C LEU A 192 -2.66 -1.73 13.56
N GLY A 193 -2.11 -0.54 13.40
CA GLY A 193 -2.79 0.57 12.75
C GLY A 193 -2.11 0.96 11.44
N LEU A 194 -2.89 1.51 10.50
CA LEU A 194 -2.39 2.00 9.22
C LEU A 194 -2.70 3.48 9.08
N GLY A 195 -1.68 4.26 8.72
CA GLY A 195 -1.74 5.72 8.74
C GLY A 195 -0.85 6.38 7.71
N LEU A 196 -0.91 7.72 7.65
CA LEU A 196 -0.06 8.54 6.79
C LEU A 196 1.19 8.99 7.54
N TRP A 197 2.34 8.45 7.15
CA TRP A 197 3.65 8.80 7.68
C TRP A 197 4.36 9.79 6.75
N GLN A 198 4.69 10.97 7.26
CA GLN A 198 5.56 11.91 6.56
C GLN A 198 7.03 11.52 6.78
N GLY A 199 7.71 11.13 5.71
CA GLY A 199 9.12 10.78 5.81
C GLY A 199 9.75 10.36 4.49
N GLU A 200 11.03 10.00 4.57
CA GLU A 200 11.82 9.58 3.42
C GLU A 200 11.85 8.06 3.31
N TYR A 201 11.41 7.53 2.17
CA TYR A 201 11.54 6.11 1.82
C TYR A 201 12.15 6.01 0.43
N GLN A 202 13.20 5.19 0.29
CA GLN A 202 13.95 5.04 -0.97
C GLN A 202 14.42 6.39 -1.56
N GLY A 203 14.82 7.34 -0.70
CA GLY A 203 15.28 8.67 -1.08
C GLY A 203 14.17 9.67 -1.45
N ILE A 204 12.89 9.30 -1.29
CA ILE A 204 11.75 10.14 -1.64
C ILE A 204 11.00 10.56 -0.36
N ASN A 205 10.98 11.86 -0.08
CA ASN A 205 10.26 12.44 1.05
C ASN A 205 8.82 12.82 0.68
N ARG A 206 7.84 12.15 1.29
CA ARG A 206 6.40 12.39 1.07
C ARG A 206 5.55 11.77 2.19
N LEU A 207 4.23 11.90 2.08
CA LEU A 207 3.29 11.09 2.84
C LEU A 207 3.19 9.68 2.23
N TRP A 208 3.46 8.68 3.06
CA TRP A 208 3.34 7.27 2.73
C TRP A 208 2.33 6.59 3.65
N LEU A 209 1.62 5.58 3.14
CA LEU A 209 0.94 4.63 4.02
C LEU A 209 1.97 3.79 4.75
N ARG A 210 1.85 3.68 6.08
CA ARG A 210 2.77 2.92 6.91
C ARG A 210 2.07 2.32 8.13
N TRP A 211 2.48 1.12 8.53
CA TRP A 211 1.95 0.46 9.71
C TRP A 211 2.55 1.06 11.00
N TYR A 212 1.74 1.18 12.04
CA TYR A 212 2.13 1.58 13.39
C TYR A 212 1.61 0.58 14.44
N ASP A 213 2.25 0.54 15.59
CA ASP A 213 1.93 -0.37 16.69
C ASP A 213 0.99 0.23 17.74
N GLN A 214 0.66 -0.54 18.78
CA GLN A 214 -0.22 -0.12 19.88
C GLN A 214 0.30 1.10 20.68
N ASN A 215 1.60 1.42 20.57
CA ASN A 215 2.21 2.57 21.22
C ASN A 215 2.16 3.82 20.33
N HIS A 216 1.53 3.74 19.16
CA HIS A 216 1.55 4.76 18.11
C HIS A 216 2.97 5.02 17.58
N GLU A 217 3.80 3.98 17.52
CA GLU A 217 5.12 4.04 16.89
C GLU A 217 5.08 3.41 15.49
N TRP A 218 5.63 4.12 14.50
CA TRP A 218 5.71 3.60 13.13
C TRP A 218 6.64 2.40 13.08
N LEU A 219 6.16 1.29 12.49
CA LEU A 219 6.95 0.08 12.38
C LEU A 219 8.14 0.30 11.45
N PRO A 220 9.39 0.03 11.91
CA PRO A 220 10.59 0.33 11.15
C PRO A 220 10.74 -0.58 9.93
N THR A 221 11.26 -0.04 8.83
CA THR A 221 11.77 -0.86 7.72
C THR A 221 12.99 -1.68 8.21
N PRO A 222 13.35 -2.76 7.51
CA PRO A 222 14.57 -3.51 7.83
C PRO A 222 15.82 -2.65 7.88
N GLU A 223 15.95 -1.66 6.98
CA GLU A 223 17.08 -0.73 6.91
C GLU A 223 17.12 0.19 8.13
N GLU A 224 15.98 0.77 8.52
CA GLU A 224 15.89 1.61 9.73
C GLU A 224 16.21 0.80 10.98
N LEU A 225 15.72 -0.44 11.07
CA LEU A 225 16.02 -1.34 12.19
C LEU A 225 17.51 -1.69 12.26
N GLN A 226 18.15 -1.94 11.11
CA GLN A 226 19.58 -2.19 11.04
C GLN A 226 20.38 -0.96 11.51
N LYS A 227 19.98 0.24 11.07
CA LYS A 227 20.58 1.49 11.51
C LYS A 227 20.43 1.71 13.01
N GLN A 228 19.22 1.55 13.56
CA GLN A 228 18.97 1.66 15.00
C GLN A 228 19.85 0.69 15.82
N ARG A 229 20.03 -0.55 15.34
CA ARG A 229 20.93 -1.53 15.97
C ARG A 229 22.40 -1.09 15.92
N ALA A 230 22.85 -0.54 14.80
CA ALA A 230 24.21 -0.02 14.65
C ALA A 230 24.45 1.16 15.60
N ASP A 231 23.54 2.15 15.58
CA ASP A 231 23.62 3.35 16.43
C ASP A 231 23.63 2.98 17.93
N THR A 232 22.83 1.98 18.32
CA THR A 232 22.80 1.46 19.70
C THR A 232 24.10 0.76 20.07
N ALA A 233 24.65 -0.07 19.18
CA ALA A 233 25.92 -0.76 19.41
C ALA A 233 27.10 0.22 19.51
N GLU A 234 27.13 1.24 18.67
CA GLU A 234 28.14 2.30 18.71
C GLU A 234 28.05 3.12 20.00
N SER A 235 26.84 3.48 20.42
CA SER A 235 26.60 4.21 21.67
C SER A 235 27.02 3.40 22.90
N GLU A 236 26.71 2.10 22.94
CA GLU A 236 27.12 1.22 24.04
C GLU A 236 28.64 0.99 24.05
N LEU A 237 29.27 0.84 22.87
CA LEU A 237 30.72 0.74 22.77
C LEU A 237 31.39 2.02 23.28
N ALA A 238 30.88 3.19 22.91
CA ALA A 238 31.39 4.47 23.41
C ALA A 238 31.25 4.57 24.94
N ARG A 239 30.10 4.17 25.48
CA ARG A 239 29.85 4.15 26.94
C ARG A 239 30.79 3.22 27.69
N LEU A 240 31.01 1.99 27.18
CA LEU A 240 31.92 1.02 27.77
C LEU A 240 33.38 1.49 27.69
N LYS A 241 33.78 2.08 26.57
CA LYS A 241 35.12 2.68 26.43
C LYS A 241 35.35 3.76 27.47
N GLN A 242 34.38 4.64 27.67
CA GLN A 242 34.46 5.69 28.69
C GLN A 242 34.57 5.09 30.11
N LEU A 243 33.76 4.08 30.43
CA LEU A 243 33.78 3.43 31.74
C LEU A 243 35.10 2.70 32.03
N LEU A 244 35.74 2.13 31.02
CA LEU A 244 37.06 1.50 31.14
C LEU A 244 38.15 2.54 31.36
N LEU A 245 38.11 3.67 30.62
CA LEU A 245 39.01 4.81 30.85
C LEU A 245 38.85 5.38 32.27
N ASP A 246 37.61 5.57 32.74
CA ASP A 246 37.32 6.06 34.09
C ASP A 246 37.82 5.10 35.19
N ARG A 247 37.98 3.81 34.86
CA ARG A 247 38.54 2.77 35.76
C ARG A 247 40.04 2.55 35.59
N GLY A 248 40.71 3.33 34.74
CA GLY A 248 42.16 3.23 34.51
C GLY A 248 42.59 1.97 33.75
N LEU A 249 41.69 1.35 32.99
CA LEU A 249 41.97 0.21 32.12
C LEU A 249 42.16 0.74 30.68
N GLU A 250 43.40 0.71 30.18
CA GLU A 250 43.69 1.07 28.79
C GLU A 250 43.11 0.03 27.81
N ILE A 251 42.48 0.53 26.76
CA ILE A 251 41.93 -0.29 25.67
C ILE A 251 42.93 -0.19 24.51
N SER A 252 43.78 -1.21 24.37
CA SER A 252 44.71 -1.36 23.22
C SER A 252 44.00 -1.85 21.98
#